data_AF-A0A948Q0L2-F1
#
_entry.id   AF-A0A948Q0L2-F1
#
_cell.length_a   1.000
_cell.length_b   1.000
_cell.length_c   1.000
_cell.angle_alpha   90.00
_cell.angle_beta   90.00
_cell.angle_gamma   90.00
#
_symmetry.space_group_name_H-M   'P 1'
#
loop_
_entity.id
_entity.type
_entity.pdbx_description
1 polymer ?
#
loop_
_entity_poly.entity_id
_entity_poly.type
_entity_poly.pdbx_seq_one_letter_code
_entity_poly.pdbx_strand_id
1 'polypeptide(L)' 'FGTLVEGDVGHVAPVIKKCIDDGVDAVWPGCDLWPASKKENMEAYVNAVREHGKKPSPAVGRV' A
#
# COMPACT_ATOMS: atom_id res chain seq x y z
N PHE A 1 12.04 5.41 10.67
CA PHE A 1 10.93 5.82 9.80
C PHE A 1 11.00 4.99 8.52
N GLY A 2 10.06 5.13 7.58
CA GLY A 2 10.02 4.27 6.40
C GLY A 2 9.19 4.87 5.27
N THR A 3 8.66 4.03 4.39
CA THR A 3 8.03 4.40 3.10
C THR A 3 7.04 5.57 3.19
N LEU A 4 6.16 5.62 4.20
CA LEU A 4 5.13 6.66 4.32
C LEU A 4 5.67 8.01 4.85
N VAL A 5 6.81 8.02 5.52
CA VAL A 5 7.40 9.22 6.14
C VAL A 5 8.56 9.74 5.28
N GLU A 6 9.50 8.87 4.91
CA GLU A 6 10.73 9.25 4.21
C GLU A 6 10.54 9.25 2.69
N GLY A 7 9.71 8.33 2.16
CA GLY A 7 9.46 8.19 0.73
C GLY A 7 8.67 9.35 0.11
N ASP A 8 8.53 9.27 -1.21
CA ASP A 8 7.67 10.13 -2.03
C ASP A 8 6.59 9.31 -2.76
N VAL A 9 5.64 10.00 -3.36
CA VAL A 9 4.50 9.40 -4.09
C VAL A 9 4.95 8.40 -5.16
N GLY A 10 6.03 8.71 -5.88
CA GLY A 10 6.59 7.85 -6.92
C GLY A 10 7.23 6.57 -6.36
N HIS A 11 7.62 6.56 -5.09
CA HIS A 11 8.10 5.37 -4.41
C HIS A 11 6.97 4.56 -3.74
N VAL A 12 5.97 5.22 -3.15
CA VAL A 12 4.89 4.57 -2.40
C VAL A 12 4.03 3.66 -3.30
N ALA A 13 3.53 4.16 -4.42
CA ALA A 13 2.61 3.40 -5.27
C ALA A 13 3.23 2.10 -5.83
N PRO A 14 4.49 2.08 -6.33
CA PRO A 14 5.16 0.85 -6.74
C PRO A 14 5.35 -0.17 -5.62
N VAL A 15 5.63 0.28 -4.39
CA VAL A 15 5.75 -0.62 -3.23
C VAL A 15 4.42 -1.31 -2.94
N ILE A 16 3.31 -0.55 -2.94
CA ILE A 16 1.98 -1.12 -2.72
C ILE A 16 1.58 -2.08 -3.83
N LYS A 17 1.85 -1.72 -5.08
CA LYS A 17 1.62 -2.62 -6.21
C LYS A 17 2.41 -3.92 -6.08
N LYS A 18 3.68 -3.85 -5.67
CA LYS A 18 4.51 -5.04 -5.44
C LYS A 18 3.92 -5.92 -4.33
N CYS A 19 3.50 -5.36 -3.21
CA CYS A 19 2.86 -6.15 -2.15
C CYS A 19 1.62 -6.91 -2.66
N ILE A 20 0.78 -6.25 -3.47
CA ILE A 20 -0.41 -6.88 -4.07
C ILE A 20 -0.02 -7.96 -5.08
N ASP A 21 0.99 -7.70 -5.93
CA ASP A 21 1.49 -8.67 -6.91
C ASP A 21 2.17 -9.88 -6.22
N ASP A 22 2.79 -9.67 -5.06
CA ASP A 22 3.36 -10.72 -4.20
C ASP A 22 2.27 -11.55 -3.48
N GLY A 23 0.99 -11.19 -3.61
CA GLY A 23 -0.14 -12.01 -3.19
C GLY A 23 -0.62 -11.78 -1.76
N VAL A 24 -0.41 -10.59 -1.18
CA VAL A 24 -1.01 -10.27 0.13
C VAL A 24 -2.54 -10.24 0.04
N ASP A 25 -3.22 -10.77 1.05
CA ASP A 25 -4.68 -10.71 1.14
C ASP A 25 -5.20 -9.32 1.52
N ALA A 26 -4.37 -8.52 2.21
CA ALA A 26 -4.68 -7.15 2.58
C ALA A 26 -3.40 -6.31 2.67
N VAL A 27 -3.51 -5.02 2.34
CA VAL A 27 -2.40 -4.07 2.42
C VAL A 27 -2.58 -3.21 3.67
N TRP A 28 -1.59 -3.25 4.56
CA TRP A 28 -1.51 -2.45 5.78
C TRP A 28 -0.08 -1.88 5.91
N PRO A 29 0.10 -0.75 6.64
CA PRO A 29 1.44 -0.34 7.05
C PRO A 29 2.12 -1.49 7.82
N GLY A 30 3.40 -1.75 7.54
CA GLY A 30 4.13 -2.86 8.17
C GLY A 30 4.39 -2.68 9.67
N CYS A 31 4.14 -1.48 10.21
CA CYS A 31 4.28 -1.12 11.62
C CYS A 31 3.29 0.01 11.92
N ASP A 32 3.61 0.91 12.85
CA ASP A 32 2.75 2.04 13.22
C ASP A 32 2.69 3.12 12.14
N LEU A 33 1.52 3.78 12.06
CA LEU A 33 1.34 5.00 11.29
C LEU A 33 1.76 6.21 12.12
N TRP A 34 2.82 6.89 11.68
CA TRP A 34 3.35 8.06 12.38
C TRP A 34 2.61 9.35 11.99
N PRO A 35 2.43 10.31 12.92
CA PRO A 35 1.91 11.64 12.59
C PRO A 35 2.74 12.40 11.55
N ALA A 36 4.02 12.04 11.40
CA ALA A 36 4.94 12.60 10.41
C ALA A 36 4.74 12.04 8.99
N SER A 37 3.78 11.12 8.78
CA SER A 37 3.50 10.58 7.44
C SER A 37 2.98 11.67 6.52
N LYS A 38 3.52 11.75 5.30
CA LYS A 38 3.10 12.77 4.33
C LYS A 38 1.70 12.43 3.80
N LYS A 39 0.83 13.43 3.68
CA LYS A 39 -0.55 13.23 3.23
C LYS A 39 -0.59 12.62 1.83
N GLU A 40 0.26 13.10 0.94
CA GLU A 40 0.35 12.67 -0.45
C GLU A 40 0.77 11.20 -0.55
N ASN A 41 1.65 10.76 0.35
CA ASN A 41 2.04 9.35 0.44
C ASN A 41 0.87 8.47 0.89
N MET A 42 0.06 8.93 1.84
CA MET A 42 -1.15 8.21 2.26
C MET A 42 -2.20 8.15 1.14
N GLU A 43 -2.39 9.23 0.38
CA GLU A 43 -3.28 9.23 -0.77
C GLU A 43 -2.78 8.29 -1.87
N ALA A 44 -1.47 8.31 -2.17
CA ALA A 44 -0.84 7.39 -3.11
C ALA A 44 -1.01 5.93 -2.70
N TYR A 45 -0.84 5.65 -1.40
CA TYR A 45 -1.08 4.34 -0.81
C TYR A 45 -2.53 3.88 -1.06
N VAL A 46 -3.52 4.71 -0.70
CA VAL A 46 -4.95 4.35 -0.84
C VAL A 46 -5.34 4.17 -2.30
N ASN A 47 -4.86 5.05 -3.18
CA ASN A 47 -5.15 4.97 -4.62
C ASN A 47 -4.54 3.70 -5.23
N ALA A 48 -3.29 3.36 -4.91
CA ALA A 48 -2.64 2.14 -5.39
C ALA A 48 -3.39 0.88 -4.95
N VAL A 49 -3.90 0.82 -3.71
CA VAL A 49 -4.75 -0.28 -3.25
C VAL A 49 -6.06 -0.36 -4.05
N ARG A 50 -6.73 0.77 -4.29
CA ARG A 50 -7.99 0.80 -5.07
C ARG A 50 -7.81 0.41 -6.53
N GLU A 51 -6.67 0.77 -7.12
CA GLU A 51 -6.36 0.48 -8.52
C GLU A 51 -5.93 -0.98 -8.71
N HIS A 52 -5.07 -1.50 -7.83
CA HIS A 52 -4.44 -2.82 -8.03
C HIS A 52 -5.05 -3.94 -7.19
N GLY A 53 -5.78 -3.63 -6.12
CA GLY A 53 -6.35 -4.59 -5.16
C GLY A 53 -7.64 -5.26 -5.60
N LYS A 54 -8.14 -5.01 -6.82
CA LYS A 54 -9.35 -5.64 -7.37
C LYS A 54 -9.09 -7.08 -7.86
N LYS A 55 -8.19 -7.79 -7.19
CA LYS A 55 -7.81 -9.16 -7.50
C LYS A 55 -8.37 -10.08 -6.41
N PRO A 56 -8.86 -11.29 -6.75
CA PRO A 56 -9.25 -12.26 -5.74
C PRO A 56 -8.09 -12.54 -4.79
N SER A 57 -8.35 -12.51 -3.49
CA SER A 57 -7.41 -12.91 -2.45
C SER A 57 -6.90 -14.34 -2.73
N PRO A 58 -5.60 -14.60 -2.67
CA PRO A 58 -5.06 -15.95 -2.83
C PRO A 58 -5.57 -16.92 -1.75
N ALA A 59 -5.84 -16.44 -0.53
CA ALA A 59 -6.31 -17.28 0.57
C ALA A 59 -7.79 -17.71 0.44
N VAL A 60 -8.68 -16.83 -0.03
CA VAL A 60 -10.14 -17.08 0.03
C VAL A 60 -10.89 -16.82 -1.28
N GLY A 61 -10.23 -16.35 -2.33
CA GLY A 61 -10.83 -16.12 -3.65
C GLY A 61 -11.89 -15.01 -3.70
N ARG A 62 -11.94 -14.14 -2.68
CA ARG A 62 -12.87 -13.00 -2.59
C ARG A 62 -12.16 -11.70 -2.92
N VAL A 63 -12.93 -10.73 -3.42
CA VAL A 63 -12.51 -9.33 -3.62
C VAL A 63 -13.14 -8.48 -2.53
#